data_AF-A0A7V1LTD5-F1
#
_entry.id   AF-A0A7V1LTD5-F1
#
_cell.length_a   1.000
_cell.length_b   1.000
_cell.length_c   1.000
_cell.angle_alpha   90.00
_cell.angle_beta   90.00
_cell.angle_gamma   90.00
#
_symmetry.space_group_name_H-M   'P 1'
#
loop_
_entity.id
_entity.type
_entity.pdbx_description
1 polymer ?
#
loop_
_entity_poly.entity_id
_entity_poly.type
_entity_poly.pdbx_seq_one_letter_code
_entity_poly.pdbx_strand_id
1 'polypeptide(L)'
;MREVGDWLTSYKKYLEETESPRIFHTWVGLSCISAALRKKVKFGLGRINIYPNMYVVLVGPPGARKSQAISYGQEILSDIPDIVTSSDSTTPEAFIRDLADAVQSDPVPPRGEMFTHSSLTVISKEFEIFLGNKLSNQRMLVLLTDFWDASERPWVYKVKHGRSDTIPSVFLSLLAATTPNSLSNSLPQSAIGGGLTSRIMFVYSQTKQKKIPIPEMSNNLNKLQIGLKKDLFVISKIAGSYVFSPEAKRMWIKWYNSFNDLDPDRLCKDPSFTGWYERKQTQIIK
;
A
#
# COMPACT_ATOMS: atom_id res chain seq x y z
N MET A 1 18.56 17.24 5.32
CA MET A 1 18.04 18.12 4.25
C MET A 1 17.58 17.23 3.12
N ARG A 2 16.53 17.57 2.36
CA ARG A 2 16.10 16.76 1.21
C ARG A 2 17.14 16.83 0.09
N GLU A 3 17.46 15.69 -0.50
CA GLU A 3 18.49 15.49 -1.53
C GLU A 3 17.87 15.48 -2.94
N VAL A 4 16.60 15.08 -3.08
CA VAL A 4 15.86 15.13 -4.34
C VAL A 4 14.67 16.09 -4.24
N GLY A 5 14.20 16.61 -5.39
CA GLY A 5 13.08 17.56 -5.43
C GLY A 5 11.75 16.91 -5.05
N ASP A 6 11.15 16.20 -6.01
CA ASP A 6 9.98 15.36 -5.77
C ASP A 6 10.40 13.89 -5.75
N TRP A 7 10.08 13.19 -4.66
CA TRP A 7 10.56 11.82 -4.42
C TRP A 7 9.99 10.84 -5.45
N LEU A 8 8.69 10.91 -5.74
CA LEU A 8 8.03 9.97 -6.66
C LEU A 8 8.48 10.18 -8.11
N THR A 9 8.62 11.44 -8.54
CA THR A 9 9.15 11.79 -9.86
C THR A 9 10.60 11.32 -10.00
N SER A 10 11.41 11.51 -8.96
CA SER A 10 12.80 11.06 -8.91
C SER A 10 12.91 9.53 -8.93
N TYR A 11 12.04 8.82 -8.22
CA TYR A 11 11.95 7.36 -8.23
C TYR A 11 11.60 6.81 -9.61
N LYS A 12 10.63 7.44 -10.30
CA LYS A 12 10.29 7.06 -11.67
C LYS A 12 11.45 7.31 -12.64
N LYS A 13 12.17 8.43 -12.48
CA LYS A 13 13.37 8.73 -13.27
C LYS A 13 14.49 7.72 -13.03
N TYR A 14 14.69 7.30 -11.77
CA TYR A 14 15.65 6.26 -11.40
C TYR A 14 15.39 4.95 -12.14
N LEU A 15 14.12 4.59 -12.34
CA LEU A 15 13.72 3.35 -12.99
C LEU A 15 13.37 3.50 -14.48
N GLU A 16 13.63 4.67 -15.05
CA GLU A 16 13.27 4.96 -16.44
C GLU A 16 14.01 4.03 -17.40
N GLU A 17 15.25 3.65 -17.10
CA GLU A 17 16.04 2.67 -17.86
C GLU A 17 15.85 1.23 -17.36
N THR A 18 14.60 0.86 -17.04
CA THR A 18 14.20 -0.53 -16.75
C THR A 18 13.04 -0.99 -17.64
N GLU A 19 12.83 -2.30 -17.76
CA GLU A 19 11.77 -2.86 -18.61
C GLU A 19 10.36 -2.80 -18.00
N SER A 20 10.27 -2.54 -16.68
CA SER A 20 9.01 -2.53 -15.95
C SER A 20 8.11 -1.35 -16.38
N PRO A 21 6.79 -1.56 -16.52
CA PRO A 21 5.81 -0.50 -16.81
C PRO A 21 5.92 0.71 -15.88
N ARG A 22 5.89 1.92 -16.44
CA ARG A 22 5.93 3.16 -15.65
C ARG A 22 4.78 3.27 -14.63
N ILE A 23 3.64 2.67 -14.94
CA ILE A 23 2.50 2.63 -14.02
C ILE A 23 2.81 1.78 -12.79
N PHE A 24 3.52 0.66 -12.94
CA PHE A 24 3.95 -0.16 -11.79
C PHE A 24 4.92 0.62 -10.90
N HIS A 25 5.89 1.33 -11.49
CA HIS A 25 6.82 2.18 -10.72
C HIS A 25 6.09 3.28 -9.94
N THR A 26 5.04 3.86 -10.53
CA THR A 26 4.25 4.89 -9.84
C THR A 26 3.61 4.32 -8.57
N TRP A 27 2.95 3.16 -8.67
CA TRP A 27 2.25 2.56 -7.53
C TRP A 27 3.21 1.92 -6.52
N VAL A 28 4.32 1.33 -6.97
CA VAL A 28 5.38 0.84 -6.06
C VAL A 28 5.99 2.00 -5.28
N GLY A 29 6.30 3.12 -5.94
CA GLY A 29 6.83 4.30 -5.26
C GLY A 29 5.86 4.87 -4.22
N LEU A 30 4.56 4.93 -4.52
CA LEU A 30 3.53 5.32 -3.55
C LEU A 30 3.47 4.33 -2.37
N SER A 31 3.53 3.02 -2.64
CA SER A 31 3.60 2.00 -1.58
C SER A 31 4.84 2.17 -0.69
N CYS A 32 6.00 2.55 -1.25
CA CYS A 32 7.20 2.84 -0.47
C CYS A 32 6.99 4.06 0.46
N ILE A 33 6.36 5.12 -0.04
CA ILE A 33 6.03 6.29 0.77
C ILE A 33 5.06 5.91 1.90
N SER A 34 3.99 5.16 1.61
CA SER A 34 3.06 4.64 2.62
C SER A 34 3.78 3.84 3.71
N ALA A 35 4.65 2.93 3.30
CA ALA A 35 5.44 2.10 4.21
C ALA A 35 6.38 2.93 5.10
N ALA A 36 6.92 4.04 4.60
CA ALA A 36 7.75 4.95 5.39
C ALA A 36 6.93 5.84 6.35
N LEU A 37 5.81 6.41 5.89
CA LEU A 37 4.96 7.29 6.69
C LEU A 37 4.32 6.54 7.87
N ARG A 38 3.91 5.28 7.65
CA ARG A 38 3.28 4.42 8.66
C ARG A 38 2.04 5.08 9.27
N LYS A 39 1.58 4.59 10.42
CA LYS A 39 0.44 5.18 11.14
C LYS A 39 0.71 6.53 11.81
N LYS A 40 1.86 7.16 11.54
CA LYS A 40 2.30 8.39 12.21
C LYS A 40 1.76 9.63 11.55
N VAL A 41 1.30 9.49 10.32
CA VAL A 41 0.70 10.55 9.53
C VAL A 41 -0.78 10.25 9.34
N LYS A 42 -1.62 11.20 9.71
CA LYS A 42 -3.06 11.14 9.50
C LYS A 42 -3.58 12.38 8.79
N PHE A 43 -4.56 12.19 7.93
CA PHE A 43 -5.30 13.24 7.29
C PHE A 43 -6.66 13.41 7.97
N GLY A 44 -6.92 14.60 8.50
CA GLY A 44 -8.17 14.91 9.19
C GLY A 44 -9.26 15.37 8.22
N LEU A 45 -10.18 14.47 7.87
CA LEU A 45 -11.39 14.77 7.10
C LEU A 45 -12.58 14.99 8.06
N GLY A 46 -12.52 16.09 8.82
CA GLY A 46 -13.53 16.43 9.81
C GLY A 46 -13.53 15.44 10.99
N ARG A 47 -14.49 14.52 11.02
CA ARG A 47 -14.62 13.50 12.08
C ARG A 47 -13.89 12.19 11.77
N ILE A 48 -13.31 12.07 10.58
CA ILE A 48 -12.66 10.86 10.09
C ILE A 48 -11.17 11.13 9.93
N ASN A 49 -10.33 10.23 10.47
CA ASN A 49 -8.91 10.21 10.17
C ASN A 49 -8.66 9.21 9.05
N ILE A 50 -7.93 9.65 8.01
CA ILE A 50 -7.49 8.81 6.91
C ILE A 50 -5.98 8.64 7.02
N TYR A 51 -5.52 7.41 6.91
CA TYR A 51 -4.09 7.06 6.96
C TYR A 51 -3.60 6.70 5.57
N PRO A 52 -2.30 6.91 5.27
CA PRO A 52 -1.74 6.67 3.93
C PRO A 52 -1.64 5.19 3.56
N ASN A 53 -2.24 4.28 4.34
CA ASN A 53 -2.13 2.85 4.16
C ASN A 53 -2.80 2.40 2.86
N MET A 54 -2.06 1.70 2.00
CA MET A 54 -2.52 1.33 0.67
C MET A 54 -2.39 -0.16 0.39
N TYR A 55 -3.39 -0.74 -0.28
CA TYR A 55 -3.31 -2.07 -0.85
C TYR A 55 -3.19 -1.96 -2.37
N VAL A 56 -2.04 -2.34 -2.90
CA VAL A 56 -1.70 -2.30 -4.32
C VAL A 56 -1.40 -3.71 -4.78
N VAL A 57 -2.06 -4.14 -5.86
CA VAL A 57 -1.77 -5.42 -6.50
C VAL A 57 -1.47 -5.17 -7.97
N LEU A 58 -0.23 -5.44 -8.39
CA LEU A 58 0.20 -5.36 -9.78
C LEU A 58 -0.31 -6.59 -10.54
N VAL A 59 -1.04 -6.39 -11.62
CA VAL A 59 -1.68 -7.45 -12.42
C VAL A 59 -1.13 -7.42 -13.85
N GLY A 60 -0.82 -8.59 -14.37
CA GLY A 60 -0.32 -8.72 -15.75
C GLY A 60 0.16 -10.14 -16.05
N PRO A 61 0.40 -10.48 -17.31
CA PRO A 61 0.89 -11.81 -17.69
C PRO A 61 2.30 -12.08 -17.12
N PRO A 62 2.75 -13.35 -17.11
CA PRO A 62 4.17 -13.67 -16.93
C PRO A 62 5.04 -12.84 -17.86
N GLY A 63 6.20 -12.37 -17.38
CA GLY A 63 7.11 -11.54 -18.18
C GLY A 63 6.80 -10.04 -18.24
N ALA A 64 5.66 -9.56 -17.69
CA ALA A 64 5.34 -8.13 -17.58
C ALA A 64 6.18 -7.36 -16.54
N ARG A 65 7.22 -7.99 -15.97
CA ARG A 65 8.19 -7.41 -15.01
C ARG A 65 7.60 -6.85 -13.70
N LYS A 66 6.40 -7.30 -13.32
CA LYS A 66 5.73 -6.95 -12.04
C LYS A 66 6.61 -7.15 -10.81
N SER A 67 7.13 -8.36 -10.64
CA SER A 67 7.95 -8.74 -9.48
C SER A 67 9.28 -7.97 -9.45
N GLN A 68 9.82 -7.60 -10.61
CA GLN A 68 11.01 -6.76 -10.73
C GLN A 68 10.71 -5.31 -10.30
N ALA A 69 9.56 -4.74 -10.68
CA ALA A 69 9.13 -3.44 -10.18
C ALA A 69 9.04 -3.42 -8.64
N ILE A 70 8.43 -4.45 -8.04
CA ILE A 70 8.37 -4.60 -6.57
C ILE A 70 9.77 -4.69 -5.96
N SER A 71 10.68 -5.47 -6.56
CA SER A 71 12.05 -5.61 -6.07
C SER A 71 12.81 -4.29 -6.01
N TYR A 72 12.64 -3.40 -6.98
CA TYR A 72 13.27 -2.07 -6.92
C TYR A 72 12.74 -1.23 -5.75
N GLY A 73 11.44 -1.28 -5.46
CA GLY A 73 10.88 -0.62 -4.28
C GLY A 73 11.39 -1.24 -2.97
N GLN A 74 11.44 -2.57 -2.91
CA GLN A 74 11.91 -3.32 -1.75
C GLN A 74 13.38 -3.01 -1.41
N GLU A 75 14.25 -2.85 -2.41
CA GLU A 75 15.66 -2.47 -2.23
C GLU A 75 15.84 -1.06 -1.64
N ILE A 76 14.90 -0.14 -1.91
CA ILE A 76 14.93 1.18 -1.28
C ILE A 76 14.39 1.10 0.16
N LEU A 77 13.39 0.26 0.40
CA LEU A 77 12.78 0.08 1.72
C LEU A 77 13.67 -0.66 2.71
N SER A 78 14.48 -1.62 2.27
CA SER A 78 15.33 -2.45 3.14
C SER A 78 16.33 -1.67 3.99
N ASP A 79 16.67 -0.46 3.55
CA ASP A 79 17.65 0.39 4.22
C ASP A 79 17.00 1.29 5.29
N ILE A 80 15.68 1.23 5.46
CA ILE A 80 14.95 2.01 6.44
C ILE A 80 14.70 1.15 7.69
N PRO A 81 15.40 1.39 8.81
CA PRO A 81 15.48 0.44 9.92
C PRO A 81 14.15 0.19 10.64
N ASP A 82 13.23 1.17 10.60
CA ASP A 82 11.99 1.09 11.36
C ASP A 82 10.82 0.48 10.54
N ILE A 83 11.00 0.22 9.24
CA ILE A 83 9.95 -0.37 8.41
C ILE A 83 9.94 -1.88 8.61
N VAL A 84 8.83 -2.40 9.16
CA VAL A 84 8.64 -3.85 9.32
C VAL A 84 7.93 -4.40 8.07
N THR A 85 8.53 -5.41 7.45
CA THR A 85 7.96 -6.11 6.30
C THR A 85 7.65 -7.58 6.63
N SER A 86 6.53 -8.10 6.14
CA SER A 86 6.18 -9.52 6.34
C SER A 86 6.83 -10.45 5.31
N SER A 87 6.77 -11.76 5.57
CA SER A 87 7.14 -12.81 4.60
C SER A 87 6.16 -12.92 3.42
N ASP A 88 6.63 -13.53 2.32
CA ASP A 88 5.83 -13.78 1.10
C ASP A 88 4.67 -14.78 1.32
N SER A 89 4.76 -15.63 2.35
CA SER A 89 3.75 -16.62 2.77
C SER A 89 3.59 -16.58 4.28
N THR A 90 2.36 -16.57 4.78
CA THR A 90 2.05 -16.56 6.21
C THR A 90 0.66 -17.14 6.47
N THR A 91 0.49 -17.81 7.62
CA THR A 91 -0.85 -18.22 8.08
C THR A 91 -1.55 -17.02 8.71
N PRO A 92 -2.90 -17.01 8.83
CA PRO A 92 -3.60 -15.93 9.54
C PRO A 92 -3.08 -15.71 10.97
N GLU A 93 -2.71 -16.77 11.68
CA GLU A 93 -2.16 -16.70 13.04
C GLU A 93 -0.76 -16.09 13.07
N ALA A 94 0.12 -16.50 12.15
CA ALA A 94 1.45 -15.93 12.03
C ALA A 94 1.37 -14.46 11.63
N PHE A 95 0.47 -14.11 10.71
CA PHE A 95 0.24 -12.73 10.29
C PHE A 95 -0.23 -11.81 11.44
N ILE A 96 -1.14 -12.29 12.29
CA ILE A 96 -1.56 -11.57 13.50
C ILE A 96 -0.37 -11.39 14.46
N ARG A 97 0.48 -12.42 14.60
CA ARG A 97 1.68 -12.34 15.44
C ARG A 97 2.69 -11.34 14.90
N ASP A 98 2.93 -11.34 13.59
CA ASP A 98 3.82 -10.37 12.92
C ASP A 98 3.35 -8.93 13.20
N LEU A 99 2.03 -8.68 13.13
CA LEU A 99 1.47 -7.39 13.53
C LEU A 99 1.66 -7.09 15.02
N ALA A 100 1.44 -8.07 15.91
CA ALA A 100 1.63 -7.87 17.35
C ALA A 100 3.10 -7.59 17.71
N ASP A 101 4.04 -8.19 17.00
CA ASP A 101 5.47 -8.00 17.21
C ASP A 101 6.02 -6.74 16.49
N ALA A 102 5.28 -6.19 15.51
CA ALA A 102 5.58 -4.92 14.83
C ALA A 102 5.17 -3.65 15.60
N VAL A 103 4.87 -3.77 16.91
CA VAL A 103 4.48 -2.64 17.74
C VAL A 103 5.65 -1.68 17.94
N GLN A 104 5.41 -0.42 17.64
CA GLN A 104 6.38 0.67 17.74
C GLN A 104 5.73 1.88 18.41
N SER A 105 6.55 2.73 19.01
CA SER A 105 6.11 4.00 19.57
C SER A 105 6.96 5.12 19.01
N ASP A 106 6.30 6.08 18.35
CA ASP A 106 6.95 7.25 17.76
C ASP A 106 6.42 8.53 18.40
N PRO A 107 7.25 9.56 18.61
CA PRO A 107 6.79 10.86 19.08
C PRO A 107 6.01 11.57 17.98
N VAL A 108 4.83 12.09 18.32
CA VAL A 108 3.97 12.84 17.37
C VAL A 108 3.88 14.32 17.80
N PRO A 109 4.11 15.27 16.87
CA PRO A 109 3.90 16.70 17.13
C PRO A 109 2.45 17.03 17.50
N PRO A 110 2.19 18.16 18.20
CA PRO A 110 3.16 19.19 18.62
C PRO A 110 3.76 18.95 20.01
N ARG A 111 3.15 18.09 20.84
CA ARG A 111 3.55 17.89 22.25
C ARG A 111 4.61 16.80 22.45
N GLY A 112 4.94 16.03 21.40
CA GLY A 112 5.86 14.90 21.50
C GLY A 112 5.27 13.70 22.23
N GLU A 113 3.93 13.61 22.28
CA GLU A 113 3.25 12.46 22.85
C GLU A 113 3.64 11.20 22.07
N MET A 114 3.97 10.14 22.81
CA MET A 114 4.32 8.86 22.21
C MET A 114 3.05 8.19 21.68
N PHE A 115 2.99 8.01 20.36
CA PHE A 115 1.91 7.28 19.72
C PHE A 115 2.34 5.85 19.45
N THR A 116 1.71 4.90 20.13
CA THR A 116 1.95 3.48 19.94
C THR A 116 1.06 2.94 18.81
N HIS A 117 1.68 2.34 17.80
CA HIS A 117 1.02 1.75 16.65
C HIS A 117 1.70 0.44 16.26
N SER A 118 1.01 -0.37 15.45
CA SER A 118 1.60 -1.51 14.77
C SER A 118 1.48 -1.28 13.28
N SER A 119 2.62 -1.08 12.62
CA SER A 119 2.67 -0.81 11.19
C SER A 119 3.42 -1.93 10.47
N LEU A 120 2.72 -2.64 9.60
CA LEU A 120 3.28 -3.73 8.80
C LEU A 120 3.10 -3.44 7.30
N THR A 121 4.14 -3.72 6.53
CA THR A 121 4.08 -3.66 5.06
C THR A 121 4.24 -5.07 4.49
N VAL A 122 3.16 -5.61 3.94
CA VAL A 122 3.20 -6.88 3.22
C VAL A 122 3.76 -6.62 1.83
N ILE A 123 4.84 -7.31 1.49
CA ILE A 123 5.40 -7.33 0.14
C ILE A 123 5.32 -8.78 -0.34
N SER A 124 4.56 -9.03 -1.41
CA SER A 124 4.40 -10.39 -1.95
C SER A 124 4.50 -10.39 -3.47
N LYS A 125 5.50 -11.07 -4.02
CA LYS A 125 5.64 -11.16 -5.49
C LYS A 125 4.59 -12.08 -6.13
N GLU A 126 3.88 -12.86 -5.32
CA GLU A 126 2.82 -13.79 -5.72
C GLU A 126 1.66 -13.72 -4.72
N PHE A 127 0.68 -12.88 -5.01
CA PHE A 127 -0.43 -12.56 -4.10
C PHE A 127 -1.22 -13.80 -3.66
N GLU A 128 -1.40 -14.76 -4.55
CA GLU A 128 -2.07 -16.03 -4.28
C GLU A 128 -1.39 -16.87 -3.20
N ILE A 129 -0.07 -16.81 -3.07
CA ILE A 129 0.68 -17.52 -2.02
C ILE A 129 0.38 -16.88 -0.66
N PHE A 130 0.35 -15.55 -0.61
CA PHE A 130 0.05 -14.81 0.61
C PHE A 130 -1.41 -15.01 1.07
N LEU A 131 -2.36 -15.01 0.14
CA LEU A 131 -3.77 -15.27 0.47
C LEU A 131 -3.98 -16.73 0.88
N GLY A 132 -3.27 -17.66 0.26
CA GLY A 132 -3.55 -19.08 0.32
C GLY A 132 -4.73 -19.50 -0.57
N ASN A 133 -5.07 -20.77 -0.47
CA ASN A 133 -6.02 -21.47 -1.33
C ASN A 133 -7.45 -20.93 -1.12
N LYS A 134 -8.28 -20.93 -2.15
CA LYS A 134 -9.69 -20.47 -2.11
C LYS A 134 -10.55 -21.14 -1.03
N LEU A 135 -10.21 -22.37 -0.64
CA LEU A 135 -10.93 -23.14 0.39
C LEU A 135 -10.54 -22.73 1.83
N SER A 136 -9.40 -22.07 2.02
CA SER A 136 -8.82 -21.77 3.34
C SER A 136 -8.54 -20.28 3.56
N ASN A 137 -8.62 -19.44 2.53
CA ASN A 137 -8.23 -18.04 2.61
C ASN A 137 -9.29 -17.07 3.19
N GLN A 138 -10.51 -17.55 3.47
CA GLN A 138 -11.61 -16.70 3.96
C GLN A 138 -11.21 -15.83 5.16
N ARG A 139 -10.49 -16.42 6.13
CA ARG A 139 -10.04 -15.70 7.32
C ARG A 139 -9.03 -14.61 7.01
N MET A 140 -8.09 -14.88 6.10
CA MET A 140 -7.12 -13.87 5.64
C MET A 140 -7.85 -12.71 4.94
N LEU A 141 -8.82 -13.00 4.07
CA LEU A 141 -9.62 -11.97 3.38
C LEU A 141 -10.37 -11.05 4.35
N VAL A 142 -10.95 -11.62 5.42
CA VAL A 142 -11.64 -10.85 6.48
C VAL A 142 -10.65 -9.97 7.24
N LEU A 143 -9.49 -10.51 7.65
CA LEU A 143 -8.45 -9.74 8.34
C LEU A 143 -7.95 -8.56 7.50
N LEU A 144 -7.62 -8.82 6.22
CA LEU A 144 -7.17 -7.76 5.31
C LEU A 144 -8.25 -6.68 5.12
N THR A 145 -9.52 -7.08 5.07
CA THR A 145 -10.64 -6.13 4.95
C THR A 145 -10.75 -5.23 6.19
N ASP A 146 -10.66 -5.81 7.38
CA ASP A 146 -10.75 -5.10 8.66
C ASP A 146 -9.56 -4.15 8.87
N PHE A 147 -8.34 -4.61 8.56
CA PHE A 147 -7.13 -3.82 8.76
C PHE A 147 -6.95 -2.67 7.75
N TRP A 148 -7.70 -2.65 6.65
CA TRP A 148 -7.62 -1.59 5.65
C TRP A 148 -8.11 -0.24 6.18
N ASP A 149 -9.11 -0.27 7.06
CA ASP A 149 -9.70 0.93 7.67
C ASP A 149 -8.75 1.58 8.70
N ALA A 150 -7.63 0.92 9.03
CA ALA A 150 -6.58 1.42 9.91
C ALA A 150 -7.14 2.00 11.24
N SER A 151 -8.07 1.26 11.86
CA SER A 151 -8.75 1.67 13.10
C SER A 151 -7.75 2.05 14.21
N GLU A 152 -7.97 3.19 14.85
CA GLU A 152 -7.20 3.63 16.02
C GLU A 152 -7.49 2.82 17.29
N ARG A 153 -8.55 2.00 17.27
CA ARG A 153 -8.93 1.19 18.44
C ARG A 153 -8.04 -0.04 18.55
N PRO A 154 -7.73 -0.48 19.78
CA PRO A 154 -7.03 -1.75 20.00
C PRO A 154 -7.81 -2.90 19.38
N TRP A 155 -7.11 -3.72 18.60
CA TRP A 155 -7.62 -4.95 18.02
C TRP A 155 -7.16 -6.14 18.86
N VAL A 156 -8.08 -6.98 19.30
CA VAL A 156 -7.80 -8.05 20.26
C VAL A 156 -8.07 -9.40 19.63
N TYR A 157 -7.04 -10.25 19.59
CA TYR A 157 -7.14 -11.65 19.20
C TYR A 157 -7.09 -12.54 20.43
N LYS A 158 -8.21 -13.19 20.74
CA LYS A 158 -8.32 -14.15 21.84
C LYS A 158 -8.32 -15.57 21.31
N VAL A 159 -7.47 -16.41 21.90
CA VAL A 159 -7.47 -17.85 21.67
C VAL A 159 -7.91 -18.58 22.93
N LYS A 160 -8.66 -19.68 22.78
CA LYS A 160 -9.15 -20.48 23.91
C LYS A 160 -8.00 -21.11 24.71
N HIS A 161 -6.93 -21.49 24.01
CA HIS A 161 -5.70 -22.03 24.59
C HIS A 161 -4.50 -21.36 23.90
N GLY A 162 -3.61 -20.70 24.65
CA GLY A 162 -2.41 -20.03 24.13
C GLY A 162 -2.36 -18.52 24.39
N ARG A 163 -1.41 -17.84 23.73
CA ARG A 163 -1.20 -16.39 23.82
C ARG A 163 -2.34 -15.64 23.12
N SER A 164 -2.99 -14.74 23.85
CA SER A 164 -3.87 -13.73 23.25
C SER A 164 -3.04 -12.49 22.92
N ASP A 165 -3.26 -11.92 21.75
CA ASP A 165 -2.51 -10.76 21.26
C ASP A 165 -3.42 -9.53 21.23
N THR A 166 -2.87 -8.38 21.63
CA THR A 166 -3.55 -7.08 21.54
C THR A 166 -2.69 -6.14 20.71
N ILE A 167 -3.25 -5.70 19.58
CA ILE A 167 -2.58 -4.79 18.66
C ILE A 167 -3.16 -3.38 18.92
N PRO A 168 -2.36 -2.40 19.38
CA PRO A 168 -2.88 -1.14 19.92
C PRO A 168 -3.55 -0.28 18.85
N SER A 169 -2.96 -0.20 17.66
CA SER A 169 -3.48 0.61 16.55
C SER A 169 -2.91 0.09 15.23
N VAL A 170 -3.74 -0.60 14.44
CA VAL A 170 -3.28 -1.34 13.25
C VAL A 170 -3.06 -0.41 12.06
N PHE A 171 -1.94 -0.58 11.36
CA PHE A 171 -1.69 -0.03 10.04
C PHE A 171 -1.12 -1.12 9.15
N LEU A 172 -1.85 -1.44 8.07
CA LEU A 172 -1.41 -2.41 7.09
C LEU A 172 -1.28 -1.74 5.72
N SER A 173 -0.11 -1.88 5.12
CA SER A 173 0.08 -1.66 3.68
C SER A 173 0.35 -3.00 3.00
N LEU A 174 -0.10 -3.13 1.75
CA LEU A 174 0.07 -4.33 0.94
C LEU A 174 0.57 -3.92 -0.44
N LEU A 175 1.70 -4.46 -0.85
CA LEU A 175 2.23 -4.37 -2.21
C LEU A 175 2.42 -5.79 -2.73
N ALA A 176 1.56 -6.21 -3.65
CA ALA A 176 1.64 -7.54 -4.21
C ALA A 176 1.66 -7.55 -5.74
N ALA A 177 2.01 -8.70 -6.33
CA ALA A 177 1.87 -8.96 -7.75
C ALA A 177 1.13 -10.27 -8.00
N THR A 178 0.38 -10.35 -9.10
CA THR A 178 -0.33 -11.57 -9.49
C THR A 178 -0.58 -11.61 -11.00
N THR A 179 -1.04 -12.75 -11.49
CA THR A 179 -1.54 -12.90 -12.86
C THR A 179 -3.07 -12.86 -12.88
N PRO A 180 -3.72 -12.50 -14.01
CA PRO A 180 -5.18 -12.58 -14.12
C PRO A 180 -5.73 -13.96 -13.73
N ASN A 181 -5.08 -15.05 -14.16
CA ASN A 181 -5.49 -16.42 -13.85
C ASN A 181 -5.30 -16.77 -12.37
N SER A 182 -4.18 -16.38 -11.78
CA SER A 182 -3.93 -16.59 -10.35
C SER A 182 -4.95 -15.83 -9.48
N LEU A 183 -5.28 -14.60 -9.89
CA LEU A 183 -6.27 -13.77 -9.20
C LEU A 183 -7.66 -14.40 -9.23
N SER A 184 -8.10 -14.91 -10.39
CA SER A 184 -9.40 -15.59 -10.51
C SER A 184 -9.47 -16.89 -9.70
N ASN A 185 -8.34 -17.58 -9.55
CA ASN A 185 -8.26 -18.84 -8.80
C ASN A 185 -8.19 -18.64 -7.28
N SER A 186 -7.58 -17.55 -6.83
CA SER A 186 -7.42 -17.24 -5.40
C SER A 186 -8.64 -16.55 -4.80
N LEU A 187 -9.32 -15.67 -5.55
CA LEU A 187 -10.46 -14.92 -5.03
C LEU A 187 -11.81 -15.64 -5.29
N PRO A 188 -12.69 -15.76 -4.29
CA PRO A 188 -14.06 -16.21 -4.51
C PRO A 188 -14.87 -15.16 -5.26
N GLN A 189 -15.87 -15.58 -6.04
CA GLN A 189 -16.74 -14.66 -6.78
C GLN A 189 -17.46 -13.68 -5.86
N SER A 190 -17.82 -14.11 -4.64
CA SER A 190 -18.40 -13.25 -3.61
C SER A 190 -17.46 -12.15 -3.11
N ALA A 191 -16.14 -12.29 -3.30
CA ALA A 191 -15.17 -11.25 -2.98
C ALA A 191 -14.95 -10.28 -4.15
N ILE A 192 -15.44 -10.57 -5.36
CA ILE A 192 -15.33 -9.65 -6.49
C ILE A 192 -16.27 -8.47 -6.23
N GLY A 193 -15.73 -7.26 -6.20
CA GLY A 193 -16.51 -6.05 -5.99
C GLY A 193 -16.90 -5.74 -4.54
N GLY A 194 -16.93 -6.76 -3.67
CA GLY A 194 -17.24 -6.64 -2.25
C GLY A 194 -16.03 -6.85 -1.33
N GLY A 195 -16.11 -6.32 -0.10
CA GLY A 195 -15.13 -6.57 0.96
C GLY A 195 -13.71 -6.13 0.61
N LEU A 196 -12.81 -7.08 0.37
CA LEU A 196 -11.39 -6.83 0.15
C LEU A 196 -11.09 -6.22 -1.23
N THR A 197 -11.68 -6.71 -2.32
CA THR A 197 -11.28 -6.26 -3.68
C THR A 197 -11.60 -4.80 -3.92
N SER A 198 -12.68 -4.30 -3.31
CA SER A 198 -13.05 -2.87 -3.31
C SER A 198 -12.02 -1.95 -2.63
N ARG A 199 -11.13 -2.52 -1.80
CA ARG A 199 -10.09 -1.82 -1.04
C ARG A 199 -8.71 -1.92 -1.71
N ILE A 200 -8.59 -2.72 -2.76
CA ILE A 200 -7.34 -2.96 -3.49
C ILE A 200 -7.30 -2.09 -4.75
N MET A 201 -6.14 -1.46 -4.98
CA MET A 201 -5.76 -0.85 -6.25
C MET A 201 -5.14 -1.92 -7.15
N PHE A 202 -5.95 -2.50 -8.03
CA PHE A 202 -5.46 -3.40 -9.08
C PHE A 202 -4.84 -2.60 -10.22
N VAL A 203 -3.53 -2.69 -10.36
CA VAL A 203 -2.77 -1.94 -11.35
C VAL A 203 -2.41 -2.89 -12.49
N TYR A 204 -3.07 -2.72 -13.63
CA TYR A 204 -2.88 -3.63 -14.77
C TYR A 204 -1.89 -3.08 -15.80
N SER A 205 -1.01 -3.95 -16.29
CA SER A 205 -0.26 -3.73 -17.54
C SER A 205 -0.02 -5.05 -18.26
N GLN A 206 -0.24 -5.06 -19.58
CA GLN A 206 -0.08 -6.26 -20.39
C GLN A 206 1.36 -6.46 -20.87
N THR A 207 2.08 -5.37 -21.16
CA THR A 207 3.41 -5.40 -21.77
C THR A 207 4.46 -4.76 -20.89
N LYS A 208 5.74 -5.03 -21.21
CA LYS A 208 6.89 -4.26 -20.73
C LYS A 208 6.84 -2.83 -21.29
N GLN A 209 7.47 -1.88 -20.62
CA GLN A 209 7.52 -0.47 -21.07
C GLN A 209 8.37 -0.31 -22.33
N LYS A 210 9.58 -0.86 -22.30
CA LYS A 210 10.56 -0.86 -23.38
C LYS A 210 11.48 -2.07 -23.22
N LYS A 211 12.18 -2.45 -24.30
CA LYS A 211 13.20 -3.50 -24.25
C LYS A 211 14.52 -2.88 -23.87
N ILE A 212 15.13 -3.37 -22.80
CA ILE A 212 16.43 -2.91 -22.34
C ILE A 212 17.27 -4.17 -22.12
N PRO A 213 18.22 -4.46 -23.03
CA PRO A 213 19.00 -5.68 -22.94
C PRO A 213 19.91 -5.69 -21.71
N ILE A 214 20.46 -4.52 -21.36
CA ILE A 214 21.39 -4.35 -20.23
C ILE A 214 20.98 -3.09 -19.46
N PRO A 215 20.33 -3.22 -18.29
CA PRO A 215 20.00 -2.07 -17.43
C PRO A 215 21.25 -1.66 -16.63
N GLU A 216 22.06 -0.75 -17.18
CA GLU A 216 23.30 -0.30 -16.54
C GLU A 216 23.05 0.74 -15.44
N MET A 217 23.76 0.58 -14.31
CA MET A 217 23.77 1.55 -13.23
C MET A 217 24.83 2.63 -13.47
N SER A 218 24.43 3.76 -14.05
CA SER A 218 25.31 4.92 -14.21
C SER A 218 25.59 5.63 -12.88
N ASN A 219 26.67 6.42 -12.83
CA ASN A 219 27.00 7.26 -11.67
C ASN A 219 25.84 8.19 -11.25
N ASN A 220 25.07 8.68 -12.21
CA ASN A 220 23.91 9.53 -11.93
C ASN A 220 22.75 8.73 -11.30
N LEU A 221 22.52 7.49 -11.73
CA LEU A 221 21.52 6.61 -11.14
C LEU A 221 21.93 6.18 -9.73
N ASN A 222 23.21 5.89 -9.49
CA ASN A 222 23.73 5.63 -8.15
C ASN A 222 23.50 6.81 -7.20
N LYS A 223 23.83 8.04 -7.64
CA LYS A 223 23.55 9.25 -6.85
C LYS A 223 22.05 9.42 -6.57
N LEU A 224 21.20 9.14 -7.56
CA LEU A 224 19.76 9.25 -7.42
C LEU A 224 19.22 8.21 -6.43
N GLN A 225 19.70 6.97 -6.48
CA GLN A 225 19.34 5.91 -5.53
C GLN A 225 19.71 6.29 -4.10
N ILE A 226 20.92 6.81 -3.88
CA ILE A 226 21.37 7.29 -2.57
C ILE A 226 20.48 8.44 -2.07
N GLY A 227 20.17 9.40 -2.93
CA GLY A 227 19.28 10.52 -2.61
C GLY A 227 17.86 10.04 -2.26
N LEU A 228 17.32 9.08 -3.00
CA LEU A 228 16.01 8.47 -2.74
C LEU A 228 15.96 7.76 -1.40
N LYS A 229 16.99 6.99 -1.04
CA LYS A 229 17.11 6.30 0.25
C LYS A 229 17.19 7.29 1.42
N LYS A 230 18.04 8.31 1.31
CA LYS A 230 18.15 9.38 2.31
C LYS A 230 16.84 10.13 2.51
N ASP A 231 16.17 10.51 1.42
CA ASP A 231 14.91 11.24 1.51
C ASP A 231 13.78 10.36 2.01
N LEU A 232 13.76 9.06 1.68
CA LEU A 232 12.80 8.12 2.24
C LEU A 232 13.02 7.92 3.75
N PHE A 233 14.27 7.94 4.21
CA PHE A 233 14.58 7.97 5.65
C PHE A 233 14.08 9.26 6.31
N VAL A 234 14.21 10.42 5.67
CA VAL A 234 13.61 11.67 6.19
C VAL A 234 12.08 11.56 6.22
N ILE A 235 11.46 11.03 5.17
CA ILE A 235 10.01 10.77 5.10
C ILE A 235 9.59 9.83 6.23
N SER A 236 10.38 8.81 6.53
CA SER A 236 10.09 7.86 7.60
C SER A 236 10.18 8.47 8.99
N LYS A 237 10.68 9.70 9.15
CA LYS A 237 10.64 10.44 10.42
C LYS A 237 9.49 11.45 10.51
N ILE A 238 8.74 11.66 9.42
CA ILE A 238 7.56 12.52 9.43
C ILE A 238 6.47 11.92 10.32
N ALA A 239 5.85 12.77 11.12
CA ALA A 239 4.69 12.45 11.95
C ALA A 239 3.82 13.69 12.09
N GLY A 240 2.51 13.50 12.23
CA GLY A 240 1.57 14.60 12.47
C GLY A 240 0.24 14.47 11.76
N SER A 241 -0.57 15.52 11.90
CA SER A 241 -1.89 15.62 11.27
C SER A 241 -1.86 16.60 10.11
N TYR A 242 -2.45 16.20 9.00
CA TYR A 242 -2.58 16.98 7.78
C TYR A 242 -4.04 17.35 7.55
N VAL A 243 -4.25 18.53 6.98
CA VAL A 243 -5.57 19.03 6.58
C VAL A 243 -5.45 19.63 5.19
N PHE A 244 -6.58 19.81 4.50
CA PHE A 244 -6.57 20.49 3.22
C PHE A 244 -6.04 21.92 3.36
N SER A 245 -5.17 22.33 2.43
CA SER A 245 -4.97 23.75 2.16
C SER A 245 -6.28 24.37 1.61
N PRO A 246 -6.46 25.70 1.67
CA PRO A 246 -7.65 26.35 1.11
C PRO A 246 -7.90 26.01 -0.36
N GLU A 247 -6.83 25.86 -1.15
CA GLU A 247 -6.90 25.45 -2.55
C GLU A 247 -7.31 23.99 -2.71
N ALA A 248 -6.63 23.07 -2.02
CA ALA A 248 -6.92 21.64 -2.07
C ALA A 248 -8.36 21.35 -1.62
N LYS A 249 -8.86 22.07 -0.60
CA LYS A 249 -10.24 21.94 -0.12
C LYS A 249 -11.25 22.32 -1.20
N ARG A 250 -11.02 23.42 -1.94
CA ARG A 250 -11.90 23.84 -3.03
C ARG A 250 -11.90 22.82 -4.17
N MET A 251 -10.72 22.31 -4.55
CA MET A 251 -10.60 21.27 -5.58
C MET A 251 -11.30 19.98 -5.15
N TRP A 252 -11.10 19.55 -3.91
CA TRP A 252 -11.75 18.37 -3.35
C TRP A 252 -13.27 18.49 -3.35
N ILE A 253 -13.83 19.59 -2.84
CA ILE A 253 -15.29 19.81 -2.81
C ILE A 253 -15.87 19.79 -4.23
N LYS A 254 -15.21 20.47 -5.18
CA LYS A 254 -15.62 20.47 -6.59
C LYS A 254 -15.62 19.06 -7.16
N TRP A 255 -14.53 18.33 -6.98
CA TRP A 255 -14.39 16.95 -7.47
C TRP A 255 -15.44 16.03 -6.85
N TYR A 256 -15.58 16.05 -5.52
CA TYR A 256 -16.51 15.21 -4.77
C TYR A 256 -17.96 15.42 -5.20
N ASN A 257 -18.41 16.67 -5.29
CA ASN A 257 -19.78 17.00 -5.69
C ASN A 257 -20.06 16.65 -7.17
N SER A 258 -19.02 16.59 -8.01
CA SER A 258 -19.14 16.16 -9.40
C SER A 258 -19.03 14.64 -9.58
N PHE A 259 -18.51 13.93 -8.58
CA PHE A 259 -18.25 12.51 -8.67
C PHE A 259 -19.54 11.73 -8.40
N ASN A 260 -20.00 11.01 -9.42
CA ASN A 260 -21.10 10.06 -9.32
C ASN A 260 -20.51 8.64 -9.39
N ASP A 261 -20.66 7.88 -8.32
CA ASP A 261 -20.22 6.48 -8.23
C ASP A 261 -21.05 5.53 -9.11
N LEU A 262 -22.27 5.96 -9.45
CA LEU A 262 -23.21 5.31 -10.36
C LEU A 262 -23.24 5.97 -11.75
N ASP A 263 -22.22 6.75 -12.11
CA ASP A 263 -22.13 7.41 -13.40
C ASP A 263 -22.25 6.39 -14.55
N PRO A 264 -23.22 6.52 -15.48
CA PRO A 264 -23.39 5.61 -16.61
C PRO A 264 -22.17 5.60 -17.56
N ASP A 265 -21.33 6.63 -17.52
CA ASP A 265 -20.10 6.77 -18.32
C ASP A 265 -18.84 6.31 -17.57
N ARG A 266 -18.98 5.67 -16.40
CA ARG A 266 -17.84 5.06 -15.70
C ARG A 266 -17.20 3.96 -16.56
N LEU A 267 -15.87 3.85 -16.49
CA LEU A 267 -15.08 2.90 -17.28
C LEU A 267 -15.54 1.44 -17.14
N CYS A 268 -15.82 0.99 -15.92
CA CYS A 268 -16.33 -0.35 -15.64
C CYS A 268 -17.79 -0.26 -15.18
N LYS A 269 -18.72 -0.66 -16.06
CA LYS A 269 -20.17 -0.56 -15.79
C LYS A 269 -20.71 -1.72 -14.95
N ASP A 270 -19.95 -2.80 -14.77
CA ASP A 270 -20.35 -3.97 -14.00
C ASP A 270 -20.76 -3.59 -12.55
N PRO A 271 -22.00 -3.92 -12.11
CA PRO A 271 -22.48 -3.60 -10.77
C PRO A 271 -21.62 -4.13 -9.63
N SER A 272 -20.86 -5.22 -9.84
CA SER A 272 -19.92 -5.72 -8.85
C SER A 272 -18.88 -4.65 -8.48
N PHE A 273 -18.44 -3.81 -9.40
CA PHE A 273 -17.42 -2.79 -9.13
C PHE A 273 -17.95 -1.54 -8.41
N THR A 274 -19.26 -1.44 -8.14
CA THR A 274 -19.83 -0.28 -7.43
C THR A 274 -19.15 -0.04 -6.09
N GLY A 275 -18.88 -1.09 -5.31
CA GLY A 275 -18.18 -0.96 -4.03
C GLY A 275 -16.76 -0.41 -4.15
N TRP A 276 -16.08 -0.60 -5.29
CA TRP A 276 -14.78 0.01 -5.55
C TRP A 276 -14.92 1.50 -5.85
N TYR A 277 -15.91 1.89 -6.67
CA TYR A 277 -16.18 3.29 -7.01
C TYR A 277 -16.58 4.12 -5.78
N GLU A 278 -17.40 3.57 -4.87
CA GLU A 278 -17.76 4.19 -3.60
C GLU A 278 -16.50 4.52 -2.75
N ARG A 279 -15.49 3.64 -2.77
CA ARG A 279 -14.25 3.80 -2.00
C ARG A 279 -13.18 4.62 -2.71
N LYS A 280 -13.37 4.97 -3.98
CA LYS A 280 -12.42 5.76 -4.78
C LYS A 280 -12.11 7.10 -4.11
N GLN A 281 -13.07 7.69 -3.43
CA GLN A 281 -12.92 8.94 -2.68
C GLN A 281 -11.83 8.81 -1.61
N THR A 282 -11.88 7.76 -0.80
CA THR A 282 -10.87 7.49 0.23
C THR A 282 -9.51 7.20 -0.40
N GLN A 283 -9.47 6.40 -1.47
CA GLN A 283 -8.21 6.07 -2.18
C GLN A 283 -7.52 7.29 -2.81
N ILE A 284 -8.27 8.34 -3.17
CA ILE A 284 -7.71 9.59 -3.71
C ILE A 284 -7.10 10.47 -2.61
N ILE A 285 -7.65 10.42 -1.40
CA ILE A 285 -7.12 11.18 -0.26
C ILE A 285 -5.84 10.53 0.29
N LYS A 286 -5.81 9.19 0.30
CA LYS A 286 -4.64 8.40 0.72
C LYS A 286 -3.43 8.70 -0.14
#